data_AF-A0A970PK68-F1
#
_entry.id   AF-A0A970PK68-F1
#
_cell.length_a   1.000
_cell.length_b   1.000
_cell.length_c   1.000
_cell.angle_alpha   90.00
_cell.angle_beta   90.00
_cell.angle_gamma   90.00
#
_symmetry.space_group_name_H-M   'P 1'
#
loop_
_entity.id
_entity.type
_entity.pdbx_description
1 polymer ?
#
loop_
_entity_poly.entity_id
_entity_poly.type
_entity_poly.pdbx_seq_one_letter_code
_entity_poly.pdbx_strand_id
1 'polypeptide(L)'
;MNNIKAQVIIESLRKGIPPEGFVRYFTVGRKNEINDLRQRLNTHNSTALLLKANYGSGKTHLLKFIREEALEQNYAVSLVTLDANSGVRFNRMDQIIGAVCRNIEVPGMIGEKGLPPLMDFLTEEINKGIADNPFFQKLSSQGKWDHSEVLDSDAMYVAIRAWSTKIQSVQNTISDWFYHPYDYNSQRKLLLKALITDLRSKFRDPRSDRKFYADDVFVMNRSGHAQSWALLRDINTLCKEAGLNGFVILFDEFEDVITNLKNINYKEAAFWNLFHFYAGKAFPGKTFFAVTPEFVDKCKTELFLKERRDFDYSRFDKLPMYEMSPIETSEMEDLALLILEVHGIAYAWEPDTVMLDSQLKSIVWNAASVRIQDRVRKVIVTVVEALDSLLQESM
;
A
#
# COMPACT_ATOMS: atom_id res chain seq x y z
N MET A 1 -17.02 -13.50 17.08
CA MET A 1 -17.48 -12.44 16.15
C MET A 1 -18.89 -12.01 16.56
N ASN A 2 -19.25 -10.72 16.51
CA ASN A 2 -20.63 -10.30 16.83
C ASN A 2 -21.52 -10.27 15.57
N ASN A 3 -22.84 -10.35 15.75
CA ASN A 3 -23.81 -10.45 14.66
C ASN A 3 -23.71 -9.29 13.65
N ILE A 4 -23.57 -8.05 14.10
CA ILE A 4 -23.43 -6.87 13.24
C ILE A 4 -22.18 -6.97 12.33
N LYS A 5 -21.02 -7.38 12.87
CA LYS A 5 -19.82 -7.57 12.03
C LYS A 5 -19.98 -8.74 11.06
N ALA A 6 -20.64 -9.83 11.49
CA ALA A 6 -20.92 -10.96 10.62
C ALA A 6 -21.82 -10.55 9.43
N GLN A 7 -22.84 -9.72 9.65
CA GLN A 7 -23.66 -9.16 8.57
C GLN A 7 -22.84 -8.33 7.57
N VAL A 8 -21.98 -7.42 8.07
CA VAL A 8 -21.08 -6.63 7.21
C VAL A 8 -20.18 -7.52 6.36
N ILE A 9 -19.70 -8.62 6.93
CA ILE A 9 -18.90 -9.62 6.21
C ILE A 9 -19.74 -10.29 5.11
N ILE A 10 -20.93 -10.79 5.41
CA ILE A 10 -21.81 -11.44 4.43
C ILE A 10 -22.19 -10.48 3.29
N GLU A 11 -22.49 -9.21 3.57
CA GLU A 11 -22.77 -8.21 2.53
C GLU A 11 -21.58 -7.98 1.58
N SER A 12 -20.36 -8.05 2.10
CA SER A 12 -19.14 -7.97 1.29
C SER A 12 -18.99 -9.21 0.40
N LEU A 13 -19.16 -10.40 0.99
CA LEU A 13 -19.06 -11.69 0.31
C LEU A 13 -20.15 -11.88 -0.75
N ARG A 14 -21.36 -11.34 -0.54
CA ARG A 14 -22.45 -11.34 -1.54
C ARG A 14 -22.04 -10.62 -2.84
N LYS A 15 -21.15 -9.62 -2.74
CA LYS A 15 -20.55 -8.93 -3.92
C LYS A 15 -19.30 -9.64 -4.46
N GLY A 16 -18.88 -10.72 -3.81
CA GLY A 16 -17.65 -11.43 -4.08
C GLY A 16 -16.41 -10.61 -3.68
N ILE A 17 -16.55 -9.72 -2.70
CA ILE A 17 -15.48 -8.84 -2.22
C ILE A 17 -14.94 -9.39 -0.90
N PRO A 18 -13.61 -9.47 -0.71
CA PRO A 18 -13.02 -9.79 0.57
C PRO A 18 -13.42 -8.80 1.67
N PRO A 19 -13.94 -9.28 2.81
CA PRO A 19 -14.31 -8.41 3.94
C PRO A 19 -13.06 -7.75 4.54
N GLU A 20 -13.10 -6.44 4.76
CA GLU A 20 -11.98 -5.70 5.34
C GLU A 20 -11.76 -6.07 6.80
N GLY A 21 -10.49 -6.31 7.19
CA GLY A 21 -10.13 -6.71 8.55
C GLY A 21 -10.37 -8.18 8.87
N PHE A 22 -10.92 -8.96 7.93
CA PHE A 22 -11.18 -10.40 8.08
C PHE A 22 -10.55 -11.21 6.94
N VAL A 23 -9.64 -10.61 6.17
CA VAL A 23 -9.03 -11.26 5.00
C VAL A 23 -8.32 -12.54 5.44
N ARG A 24 -7.59 -12.48 6.56
CA ARG A 24 -6.94 -13.63 7.20
C ARG A 24 -7.90 -14.80 7.48
N TYR A 25 -9.09 -14.50 8.01
CA TYR A 25 -10.08 -15.50 8.39
C TYR A 25 -10.55 -16.31 7.19
N PHE A 26 -10.74 -15.65 6.05
CA PHE A 26 -11.19 -16.26 4.81
C PHE A 26 -10.02 -16.69 3.90
N THR A 27 -8.78 -16.75 4.41
CA THR A 27 -7.64 -17.24 3.63
C THR A 27 -7.40 -18.73 3.91
N VAL A 28 -7.87 -19.58 3.01
CA VAL A 28 -7.72 -21.04 3.03
C VAL A 28 -6.58 -21.50 2.13
N GLY A 29 -6.02 -22.69 2.39
CA GLY A 29 -5.05 -23.35 1.51
C GLY A 29 -3.62 -22.79 1.49
N ARG A 30 -3.46 -21.48 1.72
CA ARG A 30 -2.23 -20.75 1.42
C ARG A 30 -1.21 -20.69 2.57
N LYS A 31 -1.24 -21.65 3.50
CA LYS A 31 -0.46 -21.58 4.76
C LYS A 31 1.05 -21.51 4.51
N ASN A 32 1.56 -22.26 3.53
CA ASN A 32 2.99 -22.30 3.23
C ASN A 32 3.44 -20.99 2.57
N GLU A 33 2.66 -20.48 1.62
CA GLU A 33 2.96 -19.25 0.91
C GLU A 33 2.88 -18.03 1.82
N ILE A 34 1.88 -18.02 2.69
CA ILE A 34 1.75 -17.01 3.75
C ILE A 34 2.97 -17.04 4.67
N ASN A 35 3.44 -18.22 5.06
CA ASN A 35 4.61 -18.33 5.93
C ASN A 35 5.89 -17.85 5.23
N ASP A 36 6.08 -18.14 3.93
CA ASP A 36 7.21 -17.59 3.16
C ASP A 36 7.13 -16.06 3.08
N LEU A 37 5.94 -15.50 2.78
CA LEU A 37 5.73 -14.04 2.77
C LEU A 37 6.00 -13.41 4.13
N ARG A 38 5.57 -14.03 5.23
CA ARG A 38 5.89 -13.59 6.60
C ARG A 38 7.39 -13.61 6.86
N GLN A 39 8.09 -14.66 6.43
CA GLN A 39 9.54 -14.74 6.59
C GLN A 39 10.24 -13.62 5.81
N ARG A 40 9.76 -13.29 4.60
CA ARG A 40 10.27 -12.16 3.80
C ARG A 40 9.99 -10.80 4.44
N LEU A 41 8.83 -10.63 5.10
CA LEU A 41 8.55 -9.43 5.91
C LEU A 41 9.54 -9.33 7.09
N ASN A 42 9.84 -10.43 7.77
CA ASN A 42 10.79 -10.42 8.89
C ASN A 42 12.25 -10.25 8.48
N THR A 43 12.60 -10.43 7.21
CA THR A 43 13.99 -10.28 6.75
C THR A 43 14.37 -8.80 6.70
N HIS A 44 15.47 -8.38 7.33
CA HIS A 44 15.83 -6.95 7.45
C HIS A 44 16.28 -6.24 6.15
N ASN A 45 16.41 -6.96 5.04
CA ASN A 45 16.81 -6.39 3.76
C ASN A 45 15.63 -5.73 3.04
N SER A 46 15.93 -4.72 2.21
CA SER A 46 14.97 -4.18 1.25
C SER A 46 14.50 -5.30 0.34
N THR A 47 13.20 -5.32 0.05
CA THR A 47 12.59 -6.39 -0.74
C THR A 47 11.53 -5.77 -1.61
N ALA A 48 11.79 -5.71 -2.92
CA ALA A 48 10.73 -5.53 -3.89
C ALA A 48 10.37 -6.90 -4.48
N LEU A 49 9.07 -7.19 -4.63
CA LEU A 49 8.60 -8.49 -5.10
C LEU A 49 7.42 -8.35 -6.07
N LEU A 50 7.48 -9.08 -7.19
CA LEU A 50 6.34 -9.20 -8.11
C LEU A 50 5.47 -10.34 -7.60
N LEU A 51 4.27 -10.02 -7.13
CA LEU A 51 3.27 -11.00 -6.76
C LEU A 51 2.45 -11.35 -8.01
N LYS A 52 2.77 -12.49 -8.61
CA LYS A 52 1.97 -13.05 -9.70
C LYS A 52 0.72 -13.68 -9.13
N ALA A 53 -0.43 -13.18 -9.56
CA ALA A 53 -1.68 -13.90 -9.42
C ALA A 53 -2.47 -13.81 -10.72
N ASN A 54 -3.33 -14.80 -10.96
CA ASN A 54 -4.22 -14.79 -12.11
C ASN A 54 -5.29 -13.71 -11.94
N TYR A 55 -5.83 -13.20 -13.05
CA TYR A 55 -6.96 -12.27 -13.01
C TYR A 55 -8.15 -12.98 -12.35
N GLY A 56 -8.76 -12.40 -11.32
CA GLY A 56 -9.80 -13.06 -10.52
C GLY A 56 -9.29 -14.07 -9.47
N SER A 57 -7.98 -14.26 -9.27
CA SER A 57 -7.47 -15.22 -8.26
C SER A 57 -7.21 -14.63 -6.87
N GLY A 58 -7.66 -13.39 -6.61
CA GLY A 58 -7.50 -12.71 -5.34
C GLY A 58 -6.18 -11.95 -5.16
N LYS A 59 -5.70 -11.21 -6.17
CA LYS A 59 -4.56 -10.27 -6.03
C LYS A 59 -4.80 -9.22 -4.95
N THR A 60 -5.92 -8.51 -5.06
CA THR A 60 -6.34 -7.52 -4.07
C THR A 60 -6.53 -8.17 -2.70
N HIS A 61 -7.09 -9.40 -2.65
CA HIS A 61 -7.20 -10.18 -1.42
C HIS A 61 -5.82 -10.42 -0.80
N LEU A 62 -4.84 -10.89 -1.59
CA LEU A 62 -3.47 -11.12 -1.14
C LEU A 62 -2.79 -9.85 -0.66
N LEU A 63 -2.93 -8.73 -1.38
CA LEU A 63 -2.36 -7.47 -0.93
C LEU A 63 -3.01 -6.99 0.38
N LYS A 64 -4.35 -7.12 0.51
CA LYS A 64 -5.03 -6.82 1.77
C LYS A 64 -4.56 -7.74 2.91
N PHE A 65 -4.27 -9.01 2.62
CA PHE A 65 -3.68 -9.95 3.58
C PHE A 65 -2.28 -9.48 4.01
N ILE A 66 -1.38 -9.18 3.06
CA ILE A 66 -0.02 -8.69 3.35
C ILE A 66 -0.07 -7.37 4.13
N ARG A 67 -1.04 -6.50 3.83
CA ARG A 67 -1.30 -5.27 4.60
C ARG A 67 -1.58 -5.58 6.07
N GLU A 68 -2.52 -6.48 6.34
CA GLU A 68 -2.89 -6.88 7.70
C GLU A 68 -1.70 -7.51 8.44
N GLU A 69 -0.96 -8.41 7.79
CA GLU A 69 0.25 -9.02 8.36
C GLU A 69 1.35 -8.00 8.70
N ALA A 70 1.60 -7.05 7.79
CA ALA A 70 2.63 -6.04 8.00
C ALA A 70 2.26 -5.10 9.16
N LEU A 71 1.00 -4.67 9.25
CA LEU A 71 0.51 -3.87 10.38
C LEU A 71 0.62 -4.63 11.71
N GLU A 72 0.25 -5.90 11.77
CA GLU A 72 0.43 -6.75 12.96
C GLU A 72 1.90 -6.91 13.34
N GLN A 73 2.79 -7.00 12.36
CA GLN A 73 4.25 -7.04 12.54
C GLN A 73 4.86 -5.65 12.75
N ASN A 74 4.07 -4.65 13.17
CA ASN A 74 4.54 -3.32 13.54
C ASN A 74 5.24 -2.56 12.38
N TYR A 75 4.80 -2.75 11.14
CA TYR A 75 5.18 -1.92 9.99
C TYR A 75 4.10 -0.89 9.69
N ALA A 76 4.50 0.34 9.35
CA ALA A 76 3.59 1.24 8.65
C ALA A 76 3.41 0.75 7.20
N VAL A 77 2.19 0.88 6.67
CA VAL A 77 1.84 0.32 5.36
C VAL A 77 1.12 1.36 4.50
N SER A 78 1.36 1.34 3.20
CA SER A 78 0.56 2.09 2.23
C SER A 78 0.11 1.20 1.08
N LEU A 79 -1.20 1.01 0.93
CA LEU A 79 -1.80 0.31 -0.21
C LEU A 79 -2.24 1.32 -1.28
N VAL A 80 -1.61 1.26 -2.46
CA VAL A 80 -1.85 2.15 -3.59
C VAL A 80 -2.40 1.36 -4.76
N THR A 81 -3.60 1.71 -5.20
CA THR A 81 -4.20 1.17 -6.44
C THR A 81 -3.85 2.08 -7.62
N LEU A 82 -3.34 1.51 -8.70
CA LEU A 82 -2.87 2.25 -9.89
C LEU A 82 -3.83 2.16 -11.08
N ASP A 83 -5.13 2.24 -10.80
CA ASP A 83 -6.18 2.16 -11.82
C ASP A 83 -6.20 3.40 -12.73
N ALA A 84 -6.83 3.27 -13.90
CA ALA A 84 -6.97 4.35 -14.88
C ALA A 84 -7.72 5.60 -14.34
N ASN A 85 -8.57 5.44 -13.33
CA ASN A 85 -9.43 6.49 -12.78
C ASN A 85 -8.73 7.28 -11.66
N SER A 86 -7.70 6.70 -11.03
CA SER A 86 -6.95 7.26 -9.90
C SER A 86 -6.16 8.52 -10.28
N GLY A 87 -5.86 8.69 -11.57
CA GLY A 87 -5.02 9.77 -12.08
C GLY A 87 -3.53 9.65 -11.70
N VAL A 88 -3.14 8.62 -10.96
CA VAL A 88 -1.77 8.36 -10.51
C VAL A 88 -1.02 7.62 -11.61
N ARG A 89 0.02 8.25 -12.16
CA ARG A 89 0.83 7.65 -13.22
C ARG A 89 2.15 7.16 -12.66
N PHE A 90 2.47 5.90 -12.88
CA PHE A 90 3.67 5.30 -12.30
C PHE A 90 4.99 5.85 -12.86
N ASN A 91 4.96 6.58 -13.97
CA ASN A 91 6.12 7.31 -14.49
C ASN A 91 6.43 8.61 -13.72
N ARG A 92 5.54 9.04 -12.81
CA ARG A 92 5.63 10.28 -12.05
C ARG A 92 5.71 10.00 -10.56
N MET A 93 6.93 10.01 -10.02
CA MET A 93 7.14 9.73 -8.59
C MET A 93 6.53 10.79 -7.67
N ASP A 94 6.31 12.01 -8.15
CA ASP A 94 5.59 13.05 -7.42
C ASP A 94 4.08 12.75 -7.27
N GLN A 95 3.50 11.97 -8.20
CA GLN A 95 2.13 11.46 -8.04
C GLN A 95 2.10 10.19 -7.18
N ILE A 96 3.07 9.29 -7.36
CA ILE A 96 3.19 8.07 -6.54
C ILE A 96 3.34 8.45 -5.07
N ILE A 97 4.23 9.40 -4.74
CA ILE A 97 4.44 9.79 -3.34
C ILE A 97 3.19 10.40 -2.72
N GLY A 98 2.42 11.18 -3.47
CA GLY A 98 1.13 11.69 -2.99
C GLY A 98 0.11 10.58 -2.78
N ALA A 99 0.07 9.59 -3.67
CA ALA A 99 -0.78 8.41 -3.48
C ALA A 99 -0.36 7.58 -2.26
N VAL A 100 0.95 7.42 -2.04
CA VAL A 100 1.48 6.76 -0.84
C VAL A 100 1.05 7.53 0.41
N CYS A 101 1.27 8.85 0.46
CA CYS A 101 0.91 9.68 1.60
C CYS A 101 -0.59 9.61 1.92
N ARG A 102 -1.48 9.55 0.93
CA ARG A 102 -2.94 9.43 1.14
C ARG A 102 -3.36 8.10 1.77
N ASN A 103 -2.58 7.04 1.59
CA ASN A 103 -2.97 5.68 1.95
C ASN A 103 -2.12 5.08 3.08
N ILE A 104 -1.33 5.89 3.79
CA ILE A 104 -0.53 5.41 4.93
C ILE A 104 -1.46 4.96 6.06
N GLU A 105 -1.17 3.80 6.61
CA GLU A 105 -1.78 3.21 7.80
C GLU A 105 -0.65 2.94 8.81
N VAL A 106 -0.88 3.33 10.06
CA VAL A 106 0.06 3.15 11.18
C VAL A 106 -0.45 2.02 12.08
N PRO A 107 0.41 1.09 12.54
CA PRO A 107 0.03 0.05 13.49
C PRO A 107 -0.69 0.61 14.73
N GLY A 108 -1.80 -0.01 15.12
CA GLY A 108 -2.59 0.39 16.29
C GLY A 108 -3.59 1.53 16.06
N MET A 109 -3.55 2.24 14.92
CA MET A 109 -4.49 3.32 14.57
C MET A 109 -5.60 2.80 13.64
N ILE A 110 -6.58 2.08 14.18
CA ILE A 110 -7.61 1.40 13.39
C ILE A 110 -8.56 2.41 12.75
N GLY A 111 -8.67 2.37 11.41
CA GLY A 111 -9.63 3.18 10.64
C GLY A 111 -9.14 4.58 10.29
N GLU A 112 -7.94 4.97 10.75
CA GLU A 112 -7.29 6.22 10.38
C GLU A 112 -6.32 5.98 9.23
N LYS A 113 -6.45 6.76 8.16
CA LYS A 113 -5.60 6.68 6.96
C LYS A 113 -5.05 8.04 6.57
N GLY A 114 -3.83 8.03 6.03
CA GLY A 114 -3.18 9.18 5.44
C GLY A 114 -1.92 9.63 6.17
N LEU A 115 -1.39 10.78 5.74
CA LEU A 115 -0.18 11.37 6.31
C LEU A 115 -0.37 11.88 7.76
N PRO A 116 -1.51 12.48 8.16
CA PRO A 116 -1.65 13.03 9.51
C PRO A 116 -1.41 12.02 10.65
N PRO A 117 -2.03 10.82 10.65
CA PRO A 117 -1.77 9.82 11.69
C PRO A 117 -0.28 9.44 11.80
N LEU A 118 0.41 9.29 10.67
CA LEU A 118 1.86 9.05 10.65
C LEU A 118 2.64 10.21 11.26
N MET A 119 2.34 11.45 10.85
CA MET A 119 3.07 12.62 11.34
C MET A 119 2.83 12.88 12.83
N ASP A 120 1.62 12.63 13.32
CA ASP A 120 1.33 12.72 14.75
C ASP A 120 2.06 11.64 15.55
N PHE A 121 2.04 10.38 15.10
CA PHE A 121 2.84 9.31 15.67
C PHE A 121 4.33 9.66 15.70
N LEU A 122 4.90 10.06 14.56
CA LEU A 122 6.33 10.38 14.45
C LEU A 122 6.72 11.55 15.35
N THR A 123 5.94 12.64 15.37
CA THR A 123 6.27 13.79 16.22
C THR A 123 6.13 13.47 17.71
N GLU A 124 5.20 12.61 18.09
CA GLU A 124 5.08 12.13 19.47
C GLU A 124 6.28 11.29 19.88
N GLU A 125 6.67 10.30 19.07
CA GLU A 125 7.82 9.43 19.37
C GLU A 125 9.15 10.17 19.34
N ILE A 126 9.32 11.13 18.41
CA ILE A 126 10.49 12.01 18.39
C ILE A 126 10.58 12.76 19.71
N ASN A 127 9.49 13.39 20.17
CA ASN A 127 9.48 14.19 21.39
C ASN A 127 9.75 13.35 22.65
N LYS A 128 9.20 12.15 22.74
CA LYS A 128 9.48 11.20 23.83
C LYS A 128 10.95 10.76 23.82
N GLY A 129 11.50 10.50 22.63
CA GLY A 129 12.82 9.91 22.45
C GLY A 129 13.98 10.91 22.34
N ILE A 130 13.77 12.24 22.41
CA ILE A 130 14.87 13.22 22.26
C ILE A 130 15.97 12.98 23.29
N ALA A 131 15.63 12.62 24.53
CA ALA A 131 16.64 12.41 25.57
C ALA A 131 17.58 11.23 25.26
N ASP A 132 17.07 10.18 24.61
CA ASP A 132 17.74 8.87 24.55
C ASP A 132 18.13 8.42 23.14
N ASN A 133 17.51 8.96 22.07
CA ASN A 133 17.81 8.60 20.69
C ASN A 133 18.73 9.65 20.01
N PRO A 134 20.00 9.30 19.67
CA PRO A 134 20.92 10.22 19.00
C PRO A 134 20.46 10.73 17.63
N PHE A 135 19.67 9.94 16.90
CA PHE A 135 19.07 10.36 15.64
C PHE A 135 18.07 11.50 15.88
N PHE A 136 17.17 11.36 16.86
CA PHE A 136 16.20 12.40 17.21
C PHE A 136 16.86 13.67 17.74
N GLN A 137 17.95 13.54 18.49
CA GLN A 137 18.74 14.70 18.94
C GLN A 137 19.31 15.50 17.77
N LYS A 138 19.89 14.81 16.78
CA LYS A 138 20.44 15.45 15.57
C LYS A 138 19.35 16.00 14.66
N LEU A 139 18.23 15.29 14.54
CA LEU A 139 17.08 15.70 13.72
C LEU A 139 16.45 16.98 14.27
N SER A 140 16.17 17.00 15.57
CA SER A 140 15.44 18.08 16.24
C SER A 140 16.36 19.14 16.85
N SER A 141 17.68 19.05 16.71
CA SER A 141 18.63 19.94 17.39
C SER A 141 18.37 20.03 18.90
N GLN A 142 18.22 18.88 19.55
CA GLN A 142 17.82 18.75 20.97
C GLN A 142 16.45 19.42 21.27
N GLY A 143 15.46 19.20 20.40
CA GLY A 143 14.09 19.76 20.53
C GLY A 143 13.91 21.21 20.08
N LYS A 144 14.97 21.89 19.63
CA LYS A 144 14.91 23.27 19.12
C LYS A 144 14.35 23.39 17.70
N TRP A 145 14.44 22.30 16.95
CA TRP A 145 14.08 22.20 15.54
C TRP A 145 14.78 23.20 14.62
N ASP A 146 16.02 23.56 14.96
CA ASP A 146 16.94 24.29 14.09
C ASP A 146 17.41 23.42 12.92
N HIS A 147 18.00 24.03 11.88
CA HIS A 147 18.42 23.35 10.63
C HIS A 147 19.15 22.02 10.86
N SER A 148 18.72 21.00 10.11
CA SER A 148 19.27 19.65 10.16
C SER A 148 19.37 19.08 8.75
N GLU A 149 20.41 18.27 8.53
CA GLU A 149 20.72 17.57 7.28
C GLU A 149 20.66 16.05 7.47
N VAL A 150 20.01 15.60 8.54
CA VAL A 150 19.89 14.17 8.89
C VAL A 150 18.97 13.42 7.93
N LEU A 151 17.94 14.10 7.42
CA LEU A 151 17.01 13.54 6.44
C LEU A 151 17.51 13.82 5.03
N ASP A 152 17.28 12.88 4.12
CA ASP A 152 17.65 13.03 2.70
C ASP A 152 16.77 14.08 2.00
N SER A 153 15.54 14.29 2.48
CA SER A 153 14.56 15.19 1.93
C SER A 153 14.39 16.42 2.79
N ASP A 154 14.89 17.56 2.29
CA ASP A 154 14.59 18.88 2.85
C ASP A 154 13.08 19.11 3.02
N ALA A 155 12.26 18.61 2.09
CA ALA A 155 10.81 18.69 2.17
C ALA A 155 10.24 17.96 3.40
N MET A 156 10.73 16.74 3.67
CA MET A 156 10.31 15.96 4.84
C MET A 156 10.73 16.64 6.14
N TYR A 157 11.97 17.15 6.19
CA TYR A 157 12.47 17.87 7.36
C TYR A 157 11.65 19.15 7.64
N VAL A 158 11.39 19.98 6.61
CA VAL A 158 10.55 21.17 6.76
C VAL A 158 9.14 20.79 7.23
N ALA A 159 8.56 19.72 6.68
CA ALA A 159 7.24 19.24 7.06
C ALA A 159 7.19 18.77 8.53
N ILE A 160 8.09 17.88 8.96
CA ILE A 160 8.05 17.32 10.32
C ILE A 160 8.34 18.37 11.40
N ARG A 161 9.25 19.31 11.11
CA ARG A 161 9.49 20.48 11.95
C ARG A 161 8.24 21.33 12.09
N ALA A 162 7.63 21.70 10.96
CA ALA A 162 6.44 22.54 10.97
C ALA A 162 5.24 21.83 11.61
N TRP A 163 5.11 20.51 11.41
CA TRP A 163 4.10 19.67 12.07
C TRP A 163 4.25 19.66 13.60
N SER A 164 5.49 19.68 14.10
CA SER A 164 5.80 19.70 15.53
C SER A 164 5.31 20.96 16.24
N THR A 165 4.93 22.02 15.51
CA THR A 165 4.30 23.22 16.09
C THR A 165 2.84 23.00 16.51
N LYS A 166 2.21 21.90 16.07
CA LYS A 166 0.81 21.53 16.34
C LYS A 166 -0.20 22.61 15.91
N ILE A 167 0.15 23.44 14.93
CA ILE A 167 -0.74 24.43 14.33
C ILE A 167 -1.58 23.76 13.23
N GLN A 168 -2.90 23.67 13.41
CA GLN A 168 -3.79 22.94 12.51
C GLN A 168 -3.73 23.43 11.05
N SER A 169 -3.68 24.74 10.81
CA SER A 169 -3.62 25.29 9.44
C SER A 169 -2.33 24.91 8.71
N VAL A 170 -1.22 24.82 9.44
CA VAL A 170 0.08 24.36 8.94
C VAL A 170 0.03 22.87 8.63
N GLN A 171 -0.50 22.05 9.53
CA GLN A 171 -0.67 20.60 9.33
C GLN A 171 -1.58 20.30 8.12
N ASN A 172 -2.66 21.07 7.93
CA ASN A 172 -3.52 20.96 6.76
C ASN A 172 -2.77 21.31 5.47
N THR A 173 -1.94 22.36 5.49
CA THR A 173 -1.13 22.77 4.33
C THR A 173 -0.08 21.70 3.97
N ILE A 174 0.57 21.10 4.96
CA ILE A 174 1.51 19.99 4.75
C ILE A 174 0.79 18.79 4.15
N SER A 175 -0.36 18.41 4.71
CA SER A 175 -1.14 17.26 4.25
C SER A 175 -1.56 17.44 2.79
N ASP A 176 -2.12 18.60 2.45
CA ASP A 176 -2.54 18.89 1.08
C ASP A 176 -1.35 18.95 0.11
N TRP A 177 -0.24 19.57 0.53
CA TRP A 177 0.98 19.58 -0.29
C TRP A 177 1.51 18.19 -0.57
N PHE A 178 1.58 17.33 0.43
CA PHE A 178 2.10 15.97 0.27
C PHE A 178 1.14 15.09 -0.51
N TYR A 179 -0.17 15.30 -0.41
CA TYR A 179 -1.17 14.59 -1.23
C TYR A 179 -1.13 15.05 -2.69
N HIS A 180 -0.96 16.34 -2.94
CA HIS A 180 -1.00 16.91 -4.29
C HIS A 180 0.27 17.72 -4.61
N PRO A 181 1.48 17.12 -4.62
CA PRO A 181 2.72 17.90 -4.76
C PRO A 181 2.78 18.71 -6.05
N TYR A 182 2.13 18.21 -7.10
CA TYR A 182 2.12 18.84 -8.41
C TYR A 182 1.36 20.18 -8.46
N ASP A 183 0.36 20.37 -7.60
CA ASP A 183 -0.44 21.60 -7.50
C ASP A 183 0.34 22.73 -6.82
N TYR A 184 1.41 22.39 -6.10
CA TYR A 184 2.24 23.33 -5.35
C TYR A 184 3.49 23.81 -6.12
N ASN A 185 3.75 23.26 -7.32
CA ASN A 185 4.86 23.71 -8.16
C ASN A 185 4.79 25.21 -8.49
N SER A 186 3.59 25.75 -8.66
CA SER A 186 3.33 27.18 -8.88
C SER A 186 3.09 27.96 -7.58
N GLN A 187 2.86 27.28 -6.46
CA GLN A 187 2.46 27.87 -5.18
C GLN A 187 3.58 27.83 -4.13
N ARG A 188 4.84 27.68 -4.55
CA ARG A 188 6.01 27.55 -3.65
C ARG A 188 6.14 28.71 -2.64
N LYS A 189 5.69 29.91 -3.01
CA LYS A 189 5.68 31.08 -2.10
C LYS A 189 4.72 30.89 -0.93
N LEU A 190 3.60 30.20 -1.15
CA LEU A 190 2.65 29.87 -0.10
C LEU A 190 3.28 28.87 0.89
N LEU A 191 3.97 27.84 0.40
CA LEU A 191 4.69 26.88 1.25
C LEU A 191 5.82 27.53 2.04
N LEU A 192 6.65 28.35 1.38
CA LEU A 192 7.71 29.10 2.05
C LEU A 192 7.14 29.95 3.19
N LYS A 193 6.05 30.68 2.91
CA LYS A 193 5.41 31.53 3.90
C LYS A 193 4.87 30.72 5.08
N ALA A 194 4.03 29.72 4.80
CA ALA A 194 3.31 28.95 5.81
C ALA A 194 4.22 28.04 6.66
N LEU A 195 5.26 27.46 6.05
CA LEU A 195 6.10 26.44 6.69
C LEU A 195 7.43 26.99 7.24
N ILE A 196 7.80 28.22 6.85
CA ILE A 196 9.08 28.83 7.28
C ILE A 196 8.86 30.26 7.76
N THR A 197 8.44 31.20 6.90
CA THR A 197 8.42 32.63 7.23
C THR A 197 7.57 32.92 8.47
N ASP A 198 6.34 32.40 8.49
CA ASP A 198 5.38 32.62 9.58
C ASP A 198 5.73 31.82 10.84
N LEU A 199 6.65 30.85 10.73
CA LEU A 199 7.10 29.99 11.82
C LEU A 199 8.50 30.35 12.37
N ARG A 200 9.15 31.41 11.88
CA ARG A 200 10.49 31.84 12.35
C ARG A 200 10.57 32.18 13.83
N SER A 201 9.43 32.44 14.49
CA SER A 201 9.37 32.64 15.94
C SER A 201 9.44 31.33 16.75
N LYS A 202 9.29 30.18 16.09
CA LYS A 202 9.25 28.86 16.72
C LYS A 202 10.56 28.07 16.62
N PHE A 203 11.40 28.35 15.62
CA PHE A 203 12.68 27.67 15.38
C PHE A 203 13.65 28.57 14.61
N ARG A 204 14.95 28.26 14.63
CA ARG A 204 15.99 29.03 13.92
C ARG A 204 16.53 28.27 12.71
N ASP A 205 16.11 28.71 11.52
CA ASP A 205 16.70 28.26 10.25
C ASP A 205 17.65 29.34 9.70
N PRO A 206 18.95 29.07 9.51
CA PRO A 206 19.91 30.05 9.02
C PRO A 206 19.78 30.30 7.50
N ARG A 207 19.04 29.46 6.76
CA ARG A 207 18.88 29.62 5.31
C ARG A 207 18.01 30.83 4.98
N SER A 208 18.40 31.55 3.95
CA SER A 208 17.57 32.63 3.38
C SER A 208 16.44 32.04 2.54
N ASP A 209 15.36 32.81 2.35
CA ASP A 209 14.21 32.43 1.51
C ASP A 209 14.65 31.99 0.10
N ARG A 210 15.67 32.67 -0.47
CA ARG A 210 16.24 32.33 -1.77
C ARG A 210 16.89 30.95 -1.79
N LYS A 211 17.50 30.52 -0.68
CA LYS A 211 18.17 29.22 -0.57
C LYS A 211 17.16 28.07 -0.63
N PHE A 212 15.98 28.20 0.00
CA PHE A 212 14.91 27.19 -0.11
C PHE A 212 14.44 26.96 -1.56
N TYR A 213 14.39 28.01 -2.38
CA TYR A 213 14.06 27.86 -3.79
C TYR A 213 15.22 27.29 -4.63
N ALA A 214 16.47 27.63 -4.28
CA ALA A 214 17.65 27.14 -4.97
C ALA A 214 17.88 25.65 -4.73
N ASP A 215 17.57 25.19 -3.51
CA ASP A 215 17.70 23.79 -3.10
C ASP A 215 16.45 22.96 -3.51
N ASP A 216 15.50 23.56 -4.23
CA ASP A 216 14.27 22.91 -4.75
C ASP A 216 13.40 22.21 -3.67
N VAL A 217 13.46 22.68 -2.41
CA VAL A 217 12.78 22.11 -1.23
C VAL A 217 11.27 21.85 -1.43
N PHE A 218 10.62 22.67 -2.26
CA PHE A 218 9.18 22.60 -2.50
C PHE A 218 8.80 21.93 -3.83
N VAL A 219 9.75 21.29 -4.52
CA VAL A 219 9.56 20.76 -5.87
C VAL A 219 9.85 19.26 -5.90
N MET A 220 8.81 18.47 -6.17
CA MET A 220 8.90 17.00 -6.14
C MET A 220 9.20 16.36 -7.50
N ASN A 221 9.16 17.12 -8.60
CA ASN A 221 9.22 16.61 -9.97
C ASN A 221 10.50 16.94 -10.75
N ARG A 222 11.52 17.50 -10.09
CA ARG A 222 12.82 17.84 -10.71
C ARG A 222 13.86 16.77 -10.51
N SER A 223 14.92 16.82 -11.32
CA SER A 223 16.13 15.99 -11.17
C SER A 223 15.81 14.49 -11.04
N GLY A 224 14.94 13.96 -11.90
CA GLY A 224 14.51 12.57 -11.83
C GLY A 224 13.69 12.23 -10.57
N HIS A 225 12.94 13.21 -10.05
CA HIS A 225 12.16 13.10 -8.83
C HIS A 225 12.98 12.83 -7.56
N ALA A 226 14.20 13.37 -7.47
CA ALA A 226 15.12 13.13 -6.36
C ALA A 226 14.48 13.39 -4.98
N GLN A 227 13.75 14.50 -4.82
CA GLN A 227 13.05 14.84 -3.57
C GLN A 227 11.94 13.83 -3.22
N SER A 228 11.20 13.31 -4.22
CA SER A 228 10.15 12.29 -4.00
C SER A 228 10.75 10.97 -3.50
N TRP A 229 11.86 10.55 -4.11
CA TRP A 229 12.58 9.35 -3.65
C TRP A 229 13.20 9.55 -2.27
N ALA A 230 13.78 10.72 -2.00
CA ALA A 230 14.31 11.07 -0.69
C ALA A 230 13.20 11.02 0.39
N LEU A 231 12.01 11.55 0.08
CA LEU A 231 10.86 11.51 0.97
C LEU A 231 10.48 10.07 1.34
N LEU A 232 10.43 9.16 0.35
CA LEU A 232 10.16 7.74 0.59
C LEU A 232 11.20 7.09 1.51
N ARG A 233 12.48 7.42 1.34
CA ARG A 233 13.55 6.92 2.21
C ARG A 233 13.37 7.43 3.63
N ASP A 234 13.11 8.72 3.78
CA ASP A 234 12.92 9.34 5.08
C ASP A 234 11.69 8.82 5.82
N ILE A 235 10.58 8.56 5.14
CA ILE A 235 9.41 7.91 5.76
C ILE A 235 9.82 6.57 6.37
N ASN A 236 10.54 5.73 5.61
CA ASN A 236 11.02 4.45 6.15
C ASN A 236 12.02 4.63 7.31
N THR A 237 12.98 5.55 7.18
CA THR A 237 13.97 5.83 8.24
C THR A 237 13.28 6.31 9.51
N LEU A 238 12.37 7.27 9.40
CA LEU A 238 11.63 7.82 10.53
C LEU A 238 10.73 6.76 11.20
N CYS A 239 10.07 5.90 10.42
CA CYS A 239 9.34 4.76 10.98
C CYS A 239 10.25 3.86 11.82
N LYS A 240 11.45 3.52 11.31
CA LYS A 240 12.42 2.69 12.04
C LYS A 240 12.91 3.35 13.33
N GLU A 241 13.28 4.63 13.26
CA GLU A 241 13.77 5.38 14.41
C GLU A 241 12.67 5.59 15.47
N ALA A 242 11.40 5.67 15.06
CA ALA A 242 10.23 5.73 15.92
C ALA A 242 9.78 4.35 16.46
N GLY A 243 10.56 3.30 16.28
CA GLY A 243 10.30 1.97 16.84
C GLY A 243 9.38 1.07 16.02
N LEU A 244 8.99 1.47 14.80
CA LEU A 244 8.35 0.57 13.84
C LEU A 244 9.42 -0.28 13.12
N ASN A 245 9.02 -1.39 12.53
CA ASN A 245 9.95 -2.25 11.78
C ASN A 245 10.34 -1.68 10.40
N GLY A 246 9.65 -0.61 9.96
CA GLY A 246 9.90 0.13 8.73
C GLY A 246 8.61 0.47 7.99
N PHE A 247 8.73 0.67 6.68
CA PHE A 247 7.61 1.02 5.82
C PHE A 247 7.43 0.04 4.66
N VAL A 248 6.18 -0.36 4.42
CA VAL A 248 5.77 -1.28 3.35
C VAL A 248 4.85 -0.58 2.36
N ILE A 249 5.13 -0.70 1.07
CA ILE A 249 4.29 -0.16 0.00
C ILE A 249 3.72 -1.33 -0.81
N LEU A 250 2.42 -1.32 -1.01
CA LEU A 250 1.69 -2.33 -1.76
C LEU A 250 1.07 -1.66 -2.98
N PHE A 251 1.45 -2.09 -4.18
CA PHE A 251 0.88 -1.60 -5.44
C PHE A 251 -0.09 -2.62 -6.01
N ASP A 252 -1.37 -2.28 -6.01
CA ASP A 252 -2.42 -3.05 -6.68
C ASP A 252 -2.64 -2.55 -8.12
N GLU A 253 -3.15 -3.44 -8.96
CA GLU A 253 -3.43 -3.18 -10.37
C GLU A 253 -2.23 -2.63 -11.15
N PHE A 254 -1.00 -3.05 -10.83
CA PHE A 254 0.21 -2.52 -11.47
C PHE A 254 0.27 -2.78 -12.99
N GLU A 255 -0.49 -3.75 -13.49
CA GLU A 255 -0.62 -4.04 -14.93
C GLU A 255 -1.13 -2.86 -15.74
N ASP A 256 -1.92 -1.99 -15.11
CA ASP A 256 -2.50 -0.82 -15.74
C ASP A 256 -1.44 0.18 -16.22
N VAL A 257 -0.20 0.10 -15.71
CA VAL A 257 0.93 0.87 -16.24
C VAL A 257 1.17 0.60 -17.73
N ILE A 258 0.89 -0.62 -18.20
CA ILE A 258 1.07 -1.01 -19.61
C ILE A 258 -0.03 -0.41 -20.49
N THR A 259 -1.28 -0.38 -19.99
CA THR A 259 -2.47 0.03 -20.74
C THR A 259 -2.70 1.55 -20.67
N ASN A 260 -2.48 2.18 -19.52
CA ASN A 260 -2.79 3.59 -19.27
C ASN A 260 -1.76 4.57 -19.86
N LEU A 261 -0.51 4.16 -20.03
CA LEU A 261 0.55 5.01 -20.56
C LEU A 261 0.73 4.82 -22.08
N LYS A 262 0.00 5.58 -22.92
CA LYS A 262 0.11 5.42 -24.39
C LYS A 262 1.49 5.79 -24.96
N ASN A 263 2.20 6.74 -24.36
CA ASN A 263 3.51 7.19 -24.83
C ASN A 263 4.60 6.25 -24.30
N ILE A 264 5.39 5.68 -25.22
CA ILE A 264 6.46 4.74 -24.90
C ILE A 264 7.52 5.32 -23.94
N ASN A 265 7.85 6.60 -24.06
CA ASN A 265 8.82 7.25 -23.16
C ASN A 265 8.30 7.32 -21.72
N TYR A 266 6.97 7.46 -21.55
CA TYR A 266 6.35 7.40 -20.22
C TYR A 266 6.31 5.97 -19.69
N LYS A 267 6.05 4.97 -20.53
CA LYS A 267 6.16 3.55 -20.14
C LYS A 267 7.58 3.21 -19.66
N GLU A 268 8.59 3.62 -20.41
CA GLU A 268 10.00 3.41 -20.03
C GLU A 268 10.33 4.06 -18.69
N ALA A 269 9.91 5.31 -18.47
CA ALA A 269 10.09 5.98 -17.19
C ALA A 269 9.39 5.24 -16.04
N ALA A 270 8.21 4.66 -16.26
CA ALA A 270 7.54 3.81 -15.28
C ALA A 270 8.33 2.51 -15.01
N PHE A 271 8.90 1.88 -16.04
CA PHE A 271 9.76 0.70 -15.88
C PHE A 271 11.05 1.03 -15.12
N TRP A 272 11.65 2.20 -15.34
CA TRP A 272 12.78 2.66 -14.55
C TRP A 272 12.42 2.86 -13.09
N ASN A 273 11.25 3.45 -12.79
CA ASN A 273 10.78 3.56 -11.40
C ASN A 273 10.59 2.18 -10.76
N LEU A 274 10.05 1.20 -11.50
CA LEU A 274 9.95 -0.18 -11.04
C LEU A 274 11.34 -0.70 -10.66
N PHE A 275 12.32 -0.59 -11.56
CA PHE A 275 13.68 -1.05 -11.31
C PHE A 275 14.36 -0.31 -10.14
N HIS A 276 14.03 0.97 -9.90
CA HIS A 276 14.52 1.71 -8.75
C HIS A 276 13.99 1.15 -7.42
N PHE A 277 12.71 0.76 -7.35
CA PHE A 277 12.18 0.00 -6.21
C PHE A 277 12.93 -1.34 -6.04
N TYR A 278 13.15 -2.08 -7.13
CA TYR A 278 13.86 -3.38 -7.08
C TYR A 278 15.32 -3.30 -6.66
N ALA A 279 16.04 -2.28 -7.09
CA ALA A 279 17.43 -2.09 -6.70
C ALA A 279 17.58 -1.83 -5.19
N GLY A 280 16.50 -1.47 -4.48
CA GLY A 280 16.48 -1.21 -3.04
C GLY A 280 17.25 0.04 -2.58
N LYS A 281 18.05 0.66 -3.47
CA LYS A 281 18.79 1.90 -3.19
C LYS A 281 17.86 3.11 -3.11
N ALA A 282 16.86 3.18 -3.98
CA ALA A 282 15.96 4.33 -4.04
C ALA A 282 14.94 4.32 -2.89
N PHE A 283 14.54 3.13 -2.44
CA PHE A 283 13.68 2.91 -1.29
C PHE A 283 14.13 1.65 -0.52
N PRO A 284 14.64 1.77 0.72
CA PRO A 284 15.14 0.64 1.50
C PRO A 284 14.05 -0.13 2.25
N GLY A 285 12.77 0.26 2.12
CA GLY A 285 11.65 -0.48 2.69
C GLY A 285 11.26 -1.69 1.83
N LYS A 286 10.02 -2.18 2.03
CA LYS A 286 9.50 -3.32 1.27
C LYS A 286 8.43 -2.86 0.30
N THR A 287 8.44 -3.45 -0.88
CA THR A 287 7.48 -3.11 -1.94
C THR A 287 6.94 -4.36 -2.59
N PHE A 288 5.62 -4.47 -2.69
CA PHE A 288 4.98 -5.59 -3.37
C PHE A 288 4.13 -5.07 -4.52
N PHE A 289 4.27 -5.67 -5.69
CA PHE A 289 3.51 -5.31 -6.89
C PHE A 289 2.63 -6.48 -7.29
N ALA A 290 1.31 -6.31 -7.27
CA ALA A 290 0.40 -7.30 -7.82
C ALA A 290 0.36 -7.20 -9.35
N VAL A 291 0.70 -8.31 -10.03
CA VAL A 291 0.79 -8.39 -11.49
C VAL A 291 0.23 -9.71 -12.02
N THR A 292 -0.06 -9.80 -13.32
CA THR A 292 -0.46 -11.04 -14.00
C THR A 292 0.79 -11.87 -14.30
N PRO A 293 0.65 -13.19 -14.51
CA PRO A 293 1.77 -14.03 -14.93
C PRO A 293 2.45 -13.52 -16.21
N GLU A 294 1.65 -12.97 -17.13
CA GLU A 294 2.07 -12.45 -18.44
C GLU A 294 2.68 -11.04 -18.39
N PHE A 295 2.72 -10.40 -17.21
CA PHE A 295 3.10 -8.98 -17.09
C PHE A 295 4.49 -8.68 -17.69
N VAL A 296 5.48 -9.50 -17.34
CA VAL A 296 6.86 -9.34 -17.82
C VAL A 296 6.91 -9.49 -19.35
N ASP A 297 6.23 -10.48 -19.91
CA ASP A 297 6.23 -10.73 -21.35
C ASP A 297 5.52 -9.59 -22.11
N LYS A 298 4.45 -9.03 -21.54
CA LYS A 298 3.78 -7.85 -22.08
C LYS A 298 4.70 -6.63 -22.09
N CYS A 299 5.44 -6.37 -21.00
CA CYS A 299 6.42 -5.28 -20.94
C CYS A 299 7.47 -5.41 -22.05
N LYS A 300 8.06 -6.60 -22.21
CA LYS A 300 9.07 -6.84 -23.25
C LYS A 300 8.49 -6.71 -24.66
N THR A 301 7.31 -7.27 -24.89
CA THR A 301 6.63 -7.21 -26.20
C THR A 301 6.34 -5.77 -26.60
N GLU A 302 5.85 -4.94 -25.68
CA GLU A 302 5.58 -3.53 -25.93
C GLU A 302 6.84 -2.74 -26.31
N LEU A 303 7.95 -2.94 -25.59
CA LEU A 303 9.23 -2.30 -25.92
C LEU A 303 9.74 -2.74 -27.29
N PHE A 304 9.62 -4.02 -27.62
CA PHE A 304 10.02 -4.58 -28.90
C PHE A 304 9.18 -4.01 -30.06
N LEU A 305 7.85 -3.99 -29.93
CA LEU A 305 6.93 -3.45 -30.93
C LEU A 305 7.11 -1.95 -31.18
N LYS A 306 7.65 -1.21 -30.20
CA LYS A 306 7.98 0.22 -30.31
C LYS A 306 9.46 0.47 -30.65
N GLU A 307 10.14 -0.57 -31.13
CA GLU A 307 11.52 -0.52 -31.63
C GLU A 307 12.56 -0.04 -30.60
N ARG A 308 12.31 -0.27 -29.30
CA ARG A 308 13.24 0.07 -28.21
C ARG A 308 14.31 -1.00 -28.03
N ARG A 309 15.18 -1.14 -29.03
CA ARG A 309 16.21 -2.21 -29.06
C ARG A 309 17.34 -2.01 -28.06
N ASP A 310 17.65 -0.76 -27.70
CA ASP A 310 18.73 -0.43 -26.74
C ASP A 310 18.33 -0.65 -25.27
N PHE A 311 17.05 -0.96 -25.01
CA PHE A 311 16.58 -1.22 -23.66
C PHE A 311 17.11 -2.58 -23.16
N ASP A 312 17.62 -2.65 -21.93
CA ASP A 312 18.09 -3.90 -21.34
C ASP A 312 16.91 -4.74 -20.83
N TYR A 313 16.37 -5.60 -21.69
CA TYR A 313 15.27 -6.52 -21.39
C TYR A 313 15.60 -7.51 -20.24
N SER A 314 16.90 -7.81 -20.00
CA SER A 314 17.33 -8.75 -18.96
C SER A 314 17.01 -8.27 -17.54
N ARG A 315 16.74 -6.96 -17.38
CA ARG A 315 16.30 -6.39 -16.09
C ARG A 315 14.98 -6.95 -15.64
N PHE A 316 14.07 -7.24 -16.57
CA PHE A 316 12.79 -7.87 -16.23
C PHE A 316 12.95 -9.32 -15.78
N ASP A 317 13.91 -10.05 -16.34
CA ASP A 317 14.19 -11.45 -15.98
C ASP A 317 14.78 -11.58 -14.57
N LYS A 318 15.45 -10.54 -14.08
CA LYS A 318 16.07 -10.49 -12.75
C LYS A 318 15.09 -10.08 -11.66
N LEU A 319 13.84 -9.73 -12.00
CA LEU A 319 12.84 -9.35 -11.01
C LEU A 319 12.46 -10.59 -10.19
N PRO A 320 12.65 -10.58 -8.86
CA PRO A 320 12.15 -11.66 -8.02
C PRO A 320 10.63 -11.70 -8.16
N MET A 321 10.16 -12.87 -8.57
CA MET A 321 8.76 -13.17 -8.77
C MET A 321 8.33 -14.19 -7.72
N TYR A 322 7.12 -14.00 -7.22
CA TYR A 322 6.46 -14.91 -6.33
C TYR A 322 5.10 -15.25 -6.92
N GLU A 323 4.94 -16.50 -7.32
CA GLU A 323 3.71 -17.02 -7.88
C GLU A 323 2.98 -17.84 -6.82
N MET A 324 1.69 -17.56 -6.68
CA MET A 324 0.83 -18.33 -5.78
C MET A 324 0.31 -19.56 -6.50
N SER A 325 0.26 -20.69 -5.77
CA SER A 325 -0.46 -21.87 -6.21
C SER A 325 -1.94 -21.54 -6.44
N PRO A 326 -2.58 -22.06 -7.51
CA PRO A 326 -4.03 -21.96 -7.66
C PRO A 326 -4.74 -22.59 -6.46
N ILE A 327 -5.87 -22.01 -6.02
CA ILE A 327 -6.69 -22.60 -4.95
C ILE A 327 -7.28 -23.92 -5.45
N GLU A 328 -7.10 -24.99 -4.67
CA GLU A 328 -7.66 -26.31 -4.95
C GLU A 328 -9.14 -26.41 -4.54
N THR A 329 -9.87 -27.37 -5.10
CA THR A 329 -11.30 -27.54 -4.79
C THR A 329 -11.55 -27.84 -3.31
N SER A 330 -10.67 -28.62 -2.67
CA SER A 330 -10.69 -28.91 -1.22
C SER A 330 -10.60 -27.63 -0.38
N GLU A 331 -9.74 -26.70 -0.78
CA GLU A 331 -9.59 -25.41 -0.11
C GLU A 331 -10.84 -24.54 -0.33
N MET A 332 -11.47 -24.60 -1.51
CA MET A 332 -12.75 -23.93 -1.75
C MET A 332 -13.88 -24.48 -0.86
N GLU A 333 -13.86 -25.77 -0.52
CA GLU A 333 -14.78 -26.37 0.44
C GLU A 333 -14.55 -25.83 1.86
N ASP A 334 -13.29 -25.72 2.30
CA ASP A 334 -12.94 -25.09 3.59
C ASP A 334 -13.46 -23.64 3.66
N LEU A 335 -13.35 -22.90 2.55
CA LEU A 335 -13.87 -21.53 2.46
C LEU A 335 -15.39 -21.49 2.59
N ALA A 336 -16.09 -22.44 1.96
CA ALA A 336 -17.54 -22.52 2.01
C ALA A 336 -18.05 -22.81 3.44
N LEU A 337 -17.34 -23.65 4.20
CA LEU A 337 -17.64 -23.92 5.60
C LEU A 337 -17.49 -22.66 6.49
N LEU A 338 -16.43 -21.86 6.26
CA LEU A 338 -16.27 -20.59 6.97
C LEU A 338 -17.39 -19.60 6.66
N ILE A 339 -17.82 -19.52 5.39
CA ILE A 339 -18.96 -18.67 4.99
C ILE A 339 -20.24 -19.14 5.68
N LEU A 340 -20.48 -20.45 5.74
CA LEU A 340 -21.63 -21.04 6.40
C LEU A 340 -21.69 -20.66 7.88
N GLU A 341 -20.57 -20.78 8.61
CA GLU A 341 -20.48 -20.38 10.02
C GLU A 341 -20.80 -18.89 10.21
N VAL A 342 -20.18 -18.02 9.40
CA VAL A 342 -20.39 -16.56 9.50
C VAL A 342 -21.84 -16.20 9.17
N HIS A 343 -22.45 -16.89 8.21
CA HIS A 343 -23.84 -16.68 7.81
C HIS A 343 -24.82 -17.08 8.92
N GLY A 344 -24.57 -18.21 9.61
CA GLY A 344 -25.31 -18.61 10.80
C GLY A 344 -25.24 -17.56 11.91
N ILE A 345 -24.05 -17.00 12.18
CA ILE A 345 -23.86 -15.92 13.17
C ILE A 345 -24.59 -14.63 12.74
N ALA A 346 -24.55 -14.28 11.45
CA ALA A 346 -25.11 -13.03 10.92
C ALA A 346 -26.64 -12.99 11.03
N TYR A 347 -27.31 -14.13 10.83
CA TYR A 347 -28.78 -14.22 10.82
C TYR A 347 -29.35 -15.03 11.99
N ALA A 348 -28.51 -15.46 12.93
CA ALA A 348 -28.87 -16.20 14.12
C ALA A 348 -29.68 -17.49 13.83
N TRP A 349 -29.21 -18.27 12.86
CA TRP A 349 -29.78 -19.57 12.49
C TRP A 349 -28.68 -20.65 12.41
N GLU A 350 -29.08 -21.92 12.40
CA GLU A 350 -28.18 -23.08 12.38
C GLU A 350 -28.17 -23.74 10.98
N PRO A 351 -27.41 -23.20 10.01
CA PRO A 351 -27.38 -23.72 8.64
C PRO A 351 -26.97 -25.20 8.55
N ASP A 352 -26.11 -25.70 9.44
CA ASP A 352 -25.69 -27.11 9.48
C ASP A 352 -26.85 -28.09 9.76
N THR A 353 -27.95 -27.61 10.33
CA THR A 353 -29.15 -28.43 10.56
C THR A 353 -30.05 -28.50 9.32
N VAL A 354 -29.87 -27.59 8.37
CA VAL A 354 -30.71 -27.40 7.18
C VAL A 354 -29.99 -27.85 5.90
N MET A 355 -28.66 -27.70 5.85
CA MET A 355 -27.83 -28.02 4.70
C MET A 355 -26.91 -29.21 4.99
N LEU A 356 -27.00 -30.27 4.18
CA LEU A 356 -26.09 -31.41 4.30
C LEU A 356 -24.71 -31.05 3.72
N ASP A 357 -23.62 -31.56 4.33
CA ASP A 357 -22.24 -31.44 3.83
C ASP A 357 -22.10 -31.85 2.35
N SER A 358 -22.86 -32.87 1.93
CA SER A 358 -22.93 -33.32 0.53
C SER A 358 -23.55 -32.30 -0.42
N GLN A 359 -24.53 -31.52 0.04
CA GLN A 359 -25.14 -30.44 -0.73
C GLN A 359 -24.17 -29.27 -0.89
N LEU A 360 -23.46 -28.89 0.18
CA LEU A 360 -22.46 -27.81 0.15
C LEU A 360 -21.32 -28.15 -0.81
N LYS A 361 -20.78 -29.38 -0.72
CA LYS A 361 -19.76 -29.89 -1.65
C LYS A 361 -20.23 -29.90 -3.11
N SER A 362 -21.48 -30.28 -3.36
CA SER A 362 -22.07 -30.24 -4.70
C SER A 362 -22.13 -28.81 -5.25
N ILE A 363 -22.51 -27.83 -4.44
CA ILE A 363 -22.55 -26.41 -4.84
C ILE A 363 -21.14 -25.90 -5.18
N VAL A 364 -20.16 -26.19 -4.30
CA VAL A 364 -18.75 -25.82 -4.53
C VAL A 364 -18.22 -26.46 -5.81
N TRP A 365 -18.43 -27.77 -5.99
CA TRP A 365 -17.97 -28.50 -7.17
C TRP A 365 -18.58 -27.95 -8.46
N ASN A 366 -19.91 -27.71 -8.48
CA ASN A 366 -20.59 -27.15 -9.63
C ASN A 366 -20.06 -25.74 -9.96
N ALA A 367 -19.87 -24.88 -8.95
CA ALA A 367 -19.36 -23.53 -9.14
C ALA A 367 -17.87 -23.52 -9.59
N ALA A 368 -17.04 -24.41 -9.05
CA ALA A 368 -15.62 -24.52 -9.37
C ALA A 368 -15.37 -25.18 -10.75
N SER A 369 -16.28 -26.03 -11.22
CA SER A 369 -16.17 -26.73 -12.50
C SER A 369 -16.19 -25.78 -13.70
N VAL A 370 -16.83 -24.62 -13.56
CA VAL A 370 -16.94 -23.63 -14.63
C VAL A 370 -15.57 -23.01 -14.92
N ARG A 371 -15.12 -23.07 -16.18
CA ARG A 371 -13.87 -22.44 -16.62
C ARG A 371 -14.06 -20.92 -16.76
N ILE A 372 -14.07 -20.22 -15.63
CA ILE A 372 -14.08 -18.75 -15.57
C ILE A 372 -12.79 -18.29 -14.89
N GLN A 373 -12.30 -17.10 -15.23
CA GLN A 373 -11.10 -16.50 -14.62
C GLN A 373 -11.24 -16.29 -13.09
N ASP A 374 -12.48 -16.16 -12.59
CA ASP A 374 -12.78 -15.82 -11.18
C ASP A 374 -13.57 -16.94 -10.46
N ARG A 375 -13.01 -18.17 -10.46
CA ARG A 375 -13.65 -19.35 -9.85
C ARG A 375 -13.94 -19.16 -8.37
N VAL A 376 -13.01 -18.58 -7.63
CA VAL A 376 -13.12 -18.39 -6.17
C VAL A 376 -14.25 -17.42 -5.86
N ARG A 377 -14.31 -16.27 -6.53
CA ARG A 377 -15.42 -15.32 -6.34
C ARG A 377 -16.76 -15.94 -6.70
N LYS A 378 -16.82 -16.72 -7.78
CA LYS A 378 -18.07 -17.39 -8.17
C LYS A 378 -18.52 -18.38 -7.10
N VAL A 379 -17.60 -19.17 -6.54
CA VAL A 379 -17.90 -20.06 -5.40
C VAL A 379 -18.41 -19.26 -4.22
N ILE A 380 -17.74 -18.18 -3.81
CA ILE A 380 -18.16 -17.32 -2.69
C ILE A 380 -19.60 -16.82 -2.91
N VAL A 381 -19.86 -16.20 -4.07
CA VAL A 381 -21.17 -15.62 -4.38
C VAL A 381 -22.25 -16.70 -4.39
N THR A 382 -21.99 -17.83 -5.04
CA THR A 382 -22.98 -18.91 -5.17
C THR A 382 -23.24 -19.64 -3.84
N VAL A 383 -22.25 -19.76 -2.96
CA VAL A 383 -22.46 -20.28 -1.60
C VAL A 383 -23.34 -19.32 -0.79
N VAL A 384 -23.08 -18.01 -0.85
CA VAL A 384 -23.92 -17.01 -0.14
C VAL A 384 -25.34 -17.00 -0.69
N GLU A 385 -25.53 -17.02 -2.02
CA GLU A 385 -26.86 -17.09 -2.66
C GLU A 385 -27.67 -18.34 -2.23
N ALA A 386 -26.99 -19.49 -2.10
CA ALA A 386 -27.62 -20.71 -1.64
C ALA A 386 -28.04 -20.62 -0.17
N LEU A 387 -27.18 -20.07 0.69
CA LEU A 387 -27.47 -19.87 2.11
C LEU A 387 -28.59 -18.85 2.34
N ASP A 388 -28.62 -17.77 1.55
CA ASP A 388 -29.71 -16.77 1.56
C ASP A 388 -31.06 -17.42 1.21
N SER A 389 -31.05 -18.31 0.20
CA SER A 389 -32.25 -19.02 -0.26
C SER A 389 -32.75 -20.01 0.80
N LEU A 390 -31.84 -20.78 1.41
CA LEU A 390 -32.16 -21.71 2.50
C LEU A 390 -32.72 -20.98 3.73
N LEU A 391 -32.15 -19.82 4.06
CA LEU A 391 -32.65 -18.99 5.14
C LEU A 391 -34.10 -18.53 4.87
N GLN A 392 -34.42 -18.12 3.63
CA GLN A 392 -35.79 -17.75 3.23
C GLN A 392 -36.78 -18.91 3.30
N GLU A 393 -36.35 -20.14 3.00
CA GLU A 393 -37.20 -21.34 3.09
C GLU A 393 -37.41 -21.82 4.54
N SER A 394 -36.47 -21.49 5.44
CA SER A 394 -36.51 -21.87 6.87
C SER A 394 -37.27 -20.89 7.77
N MET A 395 -37.55 -19.68 7.27
CA MET A 395 -38.39 -18.66 7.92
C MET A 395 -39.86 -18.83 7.53
#